data_AF-A0A366GXL0-F1
#
_entry.id   AF-A0A366GXL0-F1
#
_cell.length_a   1.000
_cell.length_b   1.000
_cell.length_c   1.000
_cell.angle_alpha   90.00
_cell.angle_beta   90.00
_cell.angle_gamma   90.00
#
_symmetry.space_group_name_H-M   'P 1'
#
loop_
_entity.id
_entity.type
_entity.pdbx_description
1 polymer ?
#
loop_
_entity_poly.entity_id
_entity_poly.type
_entity_poly.pdbx_seq_one_letter_code
_entity_poly.pdbx_strand_id
1 'polypeptide(L)'
;MEAFQVIDILTRIGLLEIDNRLVYRRGKWYVRTREIPERGPYDTRLEAVEGLYRHVAICSGRLSHCNHAEAAAFMAHSVQKCCQPACDLCADLLAVLPVETAIQLNA
;
A
#
# COMPACT_ATOMS: atom_id res chain seq x y z
N MET A 1 -0.89 -23.60 -7.12
CA MET A 1 -1.93 -22.82 -7.82
C MET A 1 -2.04 -21.43 -7.16
N GLU A 2 -0.93 -20.70 -7.01
CA GLU A 2 -0.88 -19.56 -6.08
C GLU A 2 -0.66 -18.20 -6.79
N ALA A 3 0.05 -18.19 -7.92
CA ALA A 3 0.40 -16.94 -8.61
C ALA A 3 -0.79 -16.25 -9.30
N PHE A 4 -1.77 -17.02 -9.80
CA PHE A 4 -2.87 -16.47 -10.60
C PHE A 4 -3.89 -15.71 -9.74
N GLN A 5 -4.14 -16.16 -8.51
CA GLN A 5 -4.99 -15.45 -7.55
C GLN A 5 -4.33 -14.16 -7.05
N VAL A 6 -3.02 -14.20 -6.78
CA VAL A 6 -2.27 -13.00 -6.36
C VAL A 6 -2.30 -11.93 -7.46
N ILE A 7 -2.07 -12.31 -8.73
CA ILE A 7 -2.12 -11.35 -9.85
C ILE A 7 -3.52 -10.75 -9.99
N ASP A 8 -4.60 -11.53 -9.87
CA ASP A 8 -5.98 -11.01 -9.96
C ASP A 8 -6.28 -9.99 -8.85
N ILE A 9 -5.83 -10.27 -7.63
CA ILE A 9 -5.95 -9.37 -6.47
C ILE A 9 -5.15 -8.08 -6.72
N LEU A 10 -3.88 -8.16 -7.11
CA LEU A 10 -3.05 -6.98 -7.41
C LEU A 10 -3.62 -6.13 -8.56
N THR A 11 -4.20 -6.80 -9.56
CA THR A 11 -4.87 -6.15 -10.69
C THR A 11 -6.12 -5.41 -10.24
N ARG A 12 -6.96 -6.06 -9.44
CA ARG A 12 -8.22 -5.49 -8.92
C ARG A 12 -8.00 -4.34 -7.94
N ILE A 13 -6.92 -4.40 -7.14
CA ILE A 13 -6.56 -3.32 -6.22
C ILE A 13 -5.69 -2.26 -6.93
N GLY A 14 -5.38 -2.37 -8.23
CA GLY A 14 -4.63 -1.34 -8.97
C GLY A 14 -3.17 -1.16 -8.53
N LEU A 15 -2.58 -2.23 -8.00
CA LEU A 15 -1.24 -2.29 -7.40
C LEU A 15 -0.31 -3.24 -8.14
N LEU A 16 -0.61 -3.55 -9.39
CA LEU A 16 0.36 -4.14 -10.31
C LEU A 16 1.62 -3.25 -10.40
N GLU A 17 2.78 -3.91 -10.47
CA GLU A 17 4.08 -3.27 -10.69
C GLU A 17 4.45 -2.20 -9.64
N ILE A 18 4.15 -2.44 -8.35
CA ILE A 18 4.52 -1.52 -7.24
C ILE A 18 5.98 -1.08 -7.34
N ASP A 19 6.91 -2.02 -7.60
CA ASP A 19 8.34 -1.70 -7.70
C ASP A 19 8.65 -0.66 -8.79
N ASN A 20 7.98 -0.72 -9.94
CA ASN A 20 8.15 0.25 -11.03
C ASN A 20 7.59 1.64 -10.66
N ARG A 21 6.72 1.70 -9.66
CA ARG A 21 6.06 2.92 -9.18
C ARG A 21 6.78 3.55 -7.99
N LEU A 22 7.72 2.85 -7.36
CA LEU A 22 8.55 3.40 -6.29
C LEU A 22 9.80 4.05 -6.87
N VAL A 23 10.10 5.27 -6.42
CA VAL A 23 11.26 6.04 -6.88
C VAL A 23 12.06 6.50 -5.67
N TYR A 24 13.35 6.16 -5.65
CA TYR A 24 14.28 6.66 -4.64
C TYR A 24 15.11 7.82 -5.20
N ARG A 25 15.02 9.00 -4.58
CA ARG A 25 15.71 10.20 -5.03
C ARG A 25 16.12 11.08 -3.85
N ARG A 26 17.37 11.53 -3.84
CA ARG A 26 17.91 12.44 -2.79
C ARG A 26 17.63 11.95 -1.35
N GLY A 27 17.80 10.66 -1.10
CA GLY A 27 17.61 10.09 0.23
C GLY A 27 16.16 9.83 0.64
N LYS A 28 15.19 10.10 -0.24
CA LYS A 28 13.75 9.96 0.04
C LYS A 28 13.06 9.06 -0.96
N TRP A 29 11.98 8.44 -0.53
CA TRP A 29 11.11 7.63 -1.38
C TRP A 29 9.94 8.44 -1.91
N TYR A 30 9.55 8.15 -3.14
CA TYR A 30 8.42 8.75 -3.84
C TYR A 30 7.62 7.66 -4.54
N VAL A 31 6.38 7.97 -4.85
CA VAL A 31 5.45 7.09 -5.55
C VAL A 31 4.97 7.75 -6.82
N ARG A 32 4.97 7.01 -7.91
CA ARG A 32 4.32 7.39 -9.17
C ARG A 32 2.92 6.79 -9.25
N THR A 33 1.95 7.62 -9.57
CA THR A 33 0.59 7.19 -9.90
C THR A 33 0.22 7.72 -11.28
N ARG A 34 -0.89 7.24 -11.86
CA ARG A 34 -1.35 7.75 -13.16
C ARG A 34 -1.73 9.23 -13.07
N GLU A 35 -2.20 9.65 -11.89
CA GLU A 35 -2.71 10.98 -11.61
C GLU A 35 -1.61 11.92 -11.10
N ILE A 36 -0.60 11.39 -10.39
CA ILE A 36 0.44 12.18 -9.74
C ILE A 36 1.82 11.63 -10.13
N PRO A 37 2.65 12.41 -10.83
CA PRO A 37 3.95 11.94 -11.32
C PRO A 37 4.96 11.69 -10.19
N GLU A 38 4.89 12.43 -9.09
CA GLU A 38 5.70 12.20 -7.88
C GLU A 38 4.88 12.55 -6.62
N ARG A 39 4.52 11.54 -5.82
CA ARG A 39 3.86 11.68 -4.51
C ARG A 39 4.82 11.31 -3.39
N GLY A 40 4.85 12.08 -2.32
CA GLY A 40 5.80 11.96 -1.21
C GLY A 40 6.23 13.33 -0.70
N PRO A 41 7.43 13.48 -0.11
CA PRO A 41 8.43 12.44 0.15
C PRO A 41 8.05 11.49 1.30
N TYR A 42 8.57 10.27 1.26
CA TYR A 42 8.48 9.26 2.32
C TYR A 42 9.89 8.91 2.82
N ASP A 43 10.01 8.58 4.11
CA ASP A 43 11.30 8.31 4.74
C ASP A 43 11.75 6.87 4.49
N THR A 44 10.81 5.93 4.44
CA THR A 44 11.08 4.52 4.16
C THR A 44 10.37 4.01 2.92
N ARG A 45 10.88 2.91 2.36
CA ARG A 45 10.23 2.23 1.22
C ARG A 45 8.83 1.75 1.59
N LEU A 46 8.66 1.24 2.81
CA LEU A 46 7.37 0.76 3.31
C LEU A 46 6.34 1.90 3.40
N GLU A 47 6.72 3.06 3.94
CA GLU A 47 5.85 4.24 3.96
C GLU A 47 5.42 4.67 2.56
N ALA A 48 6.30 4.55 1.56
CA ALA A 48 5.94 4.80 0.18
C ALA A 48 4.93 3.77 -0.36
N VAL A 49 5.07 2.48 -0.02
CA VAL A 49 4.07 1.47 -0.38
C VAL A 49 2.73 1.75 0.32
N GLU A 50 2.73 2.07 1.61
CA GLU A 50 1.52 2.49 2.33
C GLU A 50 0.87 3.70 1.67
N GLY A 51 1.67 4.70 1.31
CA GLY A 51 1.22 5.89 0.60
C GLY A 51 0.56 5.53 -0.72
N LEU A 52 1.21 4.68 -1.52
CA LEU A 52 0.68 4.20 -2.79
C LEU A 52 -0.65 3.45 -2.61
N TYR A 53 -0.69 2.50 -1.67
CA TYR A 53 -1.87 1.73 -1.34
C TYR A 53 -3.06 2.62 -0.98
N ARG A 54 -2.85 3.59 -0.07
CA ARG A 54 -3.89 4.56 0.32
C ARG A 54 -4.38 5.39 -0.86
N HIS A 55 -3.47 5.84 -1.73
CA HIS A 55 -3.84 6.60 -2.93
C HIS A 55 -4.73 5.77 -3.86
N VAL A 56 -4.35 4.53 -4.13
CA VAL A 56 -5.14 3.67 -5.02
C VAL A 56 -6.49 3.33 -4.39
N ALA A 57 -6.56 3.09 -3.08
CA ALA A 57 -7.82 2.86 -2.36
C ALA A 57 -8.78 4.07 -2.47
N ILE A 58 -8.24 5.30 -2.43
CA ILE A 58 -9.04 6.51 -2.66
C ILE A 58 -9.54 6.55 -4.11
N CYS A 59 -8.64 6.37 -5.09
CA CYS A 59 -8.98 6.45 -6.51
C CYS A 59 -9.91 5.32 -6.99
N SER A 60 -9.87 4.14 -6.37
CA SER A 60 -10.75 3.02 -6.70
C SER A 60 -12.14 3.13 -6.06
N GLY A 61 -12.37 4.16 -5.23
CA GLY A 61 -13.62 4.32 -4.51
C GLY A 61 -13.79 3.34 -3.35
N ARG A 62 -12.73 2.65 -2.88
CA ARG A 62 -12.84 1.72 -1.74
C ARG A 62 -13.44 2.39 -0.50
N LEU A 63 -13.17 3.69 -0.31
CA LEU A 63 -13.67 4.48 0.81
C LEU A 63 -15.03 5.15 0.54
N SER A 64 -15.67 4.94 -0.63
CA SER A 64 -16.91 5.65 -1.00
C SER A 64 -18.11 5.27 -0.13
N HIS A 65 -18.07 4.08 0.48
CA HIS A 65 -19.12 3.58 1.37
C HIS A 65 -18.73 3.65 2.85
N CYS A 66 -17.51 4.10 3.15
CA CYS A 66 -17.04 4.26 4.51
C CYS A 66 -17.57 5.56 5.12
N ASN A 67 -17.87 5.53 6.42
CA ASN A 67 -18.09 6.77 7.15
C ASN A 67 -16.76 7.51 7.39
N HIS A 68 -16.84 8.76 7.87
CA HIS A 68 -15.66 9.58 8.10
C HIS A 68 -14.67 8.97 9.11
N ALA A 69 -15.16 8.29 10.14
CA ALA A 69 -14.30 7.67 11.16
C ALA A 69 -13.53 6.47 10.59
N GLU A 70 -14.19 5.64 9.78
CA GLU A 70 -13.57 4.52 9.07
C GLU A 70 -12.52 4.98 8.06
N ALA A 71 -12.84 6.00 7.26
CA ALA A 71 -11.88 6.58 6.32
C ALA A 71 -10.68 7.21 7.04
N ALA A 72 -10.91 7.91 8.15
CA ALA A 72 -9.84 8.47 8.98
C ALA A 72 -8.96 7.39 9.61
N ALA A 73 -9.56 6.32 10.15
CA ALA A 73 -8.83 5.17 10.70
C ALA A 73 -7.98 4.48 9.63
N PHE A 74 -8.53 4.28 8.43
CA PHE A 74 -7.80 3.74 7.28
C PHE A 74 -6.60 4.62 6.90
N MET A 75 -6.77 5.94 6.86
CA MET A 75 -5.70 6.87 6.51
C MET A 75 -4.62 7.00 7.58
N ALA A 76 -4.99 6.84 8.85
CA ALA A 76 -4.07 6.89 9.99
C ALA A 76 -3.38 5.55 10.29
N HIS A 77 -3.87 4.45 9.72
CA HIS A 77 -3.33 3.12 9.95
C HIS A 77 -1.88 3.01 9.45
N SER A 78 -0.96 2.57 10.32
CA SER A 78 0.43 2.27 9.95
C SER A 78 0.74 0.82 10.27
N VAL A 79 1.24 0.07 9.31
CA VAL A 79 1.57 -1.35 9.48
C VAL A 79 2.71 -1.54 10.46
N GLN A 80 3.64 -0.57 10.53
CA GLN A 80 4.72 -0.58 11.52
C GLN A 80 4.24 -0.38 12.97
N LYS A 81 3.05 0.22 13.17
CA LYS A 81 2.49 0.52 14.49
C LYS A 81 1.22 -0.27 14.79
N CYS A 82 0.78 -1.12 13.86
CA CYS A 82 -0.41 -1.91 14.04
C CYS A 82 -0.12 -3.08 14.97
N CYS A 83 -0.83 -3.13 16.11
CA CYS A 83 -0.77 -4.26 17.04
C CYS A 83 -2.02 -5.16 16.96
N GLN A 84 -2.89 -4.93 15.98
CA GLN A 84 -4.15 -5.66 15.89
C GLN A 84 -3.91 -7.03 15.23
N PRO A 85 -4.24 -8.13 15.92
CA PRO A 85 -4.16 -9.46 15.32
C PRO A 85 -5.16 -9.57 14.17
N ALA A 86 -4.73 -10.18 13.05
CA ALA A 86 -5.54 -10.34 11.84
C ALA A 86 -6.12 -9.02 11.31
N CYS A 87 -5.30 -7.98 11.20
CA CYS A 87 -5.73 -6.73 10.58
C CYS A 87 -5.85 -6.89 9.06
N ASP A 88 -7.06 -6.74 8.52
CA ASP A 88 -7.31 -6.81 7.07
C ASP A 88 -6.50 -5.80 6.26
N LEU A 89 -6.22 -4.61 6.83
CA LEU A 89 -5.39 -3.59 6.17
C LEU A 89 -3.92 -4.00 6.08
N CYS A 90 -3.38 -4.61 7.15
CA CYS A 90 -2.05 -5.19 7.12
C CYS A 90 -2.00 -6.37 6.15
N ALA A 91 -3.03 -7.22 6.12
CA ALA A 91 -3.10 -8.37 5.23
C ALA A 91 -3.11 -7.95 3.74
N ASP A 92 -3.94 -6.95 3.41
CA ASP A 92 -3.97 -6.36 2.07
C ASP A 92 -2.62 -5.75 1.69
N LEU A 93 -1.96 -5.05 2.63
CA LEU A 93 -0.65 -4.46 2.38
C LEU A 93 0.43 -5.54 2.19
N LEU A 94 0.41 -6.59 3.01
CA LEU A 94 1.35 -7.71 2.91
C LEU A 94 1.16 -8.49 1.61
N ALA A 95 -0.08 -8.61 1.13
CA ALA A 95 -0.39 -9.25 -0.16
C ALA A 95 0.17 -8.47 -1.36
N VAL A 96 0.40 -7.15 -1.21
CA VAL A 96 0.93 -6.28 -2.27
C VAL A 96 2.43 -6.02 -2.14
N LEU A 97 3.03 -6.30 -0.98
CA LEU A 97 4.47 -6.18 -0.80
C LEU A 97 5.20 -7.32 -1.54
N PRO A 98 6.31 -7.04 -2.24
CA PRO A 98 7.15 -8.11 -2.75
C PRO A 98 7.65 -8.97 -1.59
N VAL A 99 7.78 -10.28 -1.83
CA VAL A 99 8.05 -11.32 -0.81
C VAL A 99 9.21 -10.92 0.13
N GLU A 100 10.24 -10.28 -0.39
CA GLU A 100 11.41 -9.81 0.38
C GLU A 100 11.08 -8.78 1.46
N THR A 101 10.04 -7.96 1.25
CA THR A 101 9.59 -6.94 2.22
C THR A 101 8.59 -7.52 3.23
N ALA A 102 7.81 -8.53 2.82
CA ALA A 102 6.89 -9.24 3.71
C ALA A 102 7.62 -10.04 4.81
N ILE A 103 8.85 -10.49 4.53
CA ILE A 103 9.70 -11.19 5.51
C ILE A 103 10.14 -10.27 6.66
N GLN A 104 10.42 -8.99 6.39
CA GLN A 104 10.86 -8.03 7.43
C GLN A 104 9.73 -7.58 8.37
N LEU A 105 8.46 -7.76 8.01
CA LEU A 105 7.30 -7.41 8.83
C LEU A 105 6.80 -8.56 9.70
N ASN A 106 7.21 -9.80 9.39
CA ASN A 106 6.85 -11.00 10.13
C ASN A 106 8.00 -11.54 11.02
N ALA A 107 9.11 -10.80 11.13
CA ALA A 107 10.31 -11.17 11.90
C ALA A 107 10.36 -10.45 13.25
#